data_AF-A0A9Q8YB58-F1
#
_entry.id   AF-A0A9Q8YB58-F1
#
_cell.length_a   1.000
_cell.length_b   1.000
_cell.length_c   1.000
_cell.angle_alpha   90.00
_cell.angle_beta   90.00
_cell.angle_gamma   90.00
#
_symmetry.space_group_name_H-M   'P 1'
#
loop_
_entity.id
_entity.type
_entity.pdbx_description
1 polymer ?
#
loop_
_entity_poly.entity_id
_entity_poly.type
_entity_poly.pdbx_seq_one_letter_code
_entity_poly.pdbx_strand_id
1 'polypeptide(L)' 'MMSMLRQYERLSAIREVLQGRLELHESRDCFGFDDIEDGTVHELKDRIAELSDEISTLKSRCGRYQSFGRQ' A
#
# COMPACT_ATOMS: atom_id res chain seq x y z
N MET A 1 -0.29 -6.52 21.50
CA MET A 1 0.02 -7.30 20.27
C MET A 1 -1.10 -7.22 19.21
N MET A 2 -2.39 -7.43 19.57
CA MET A 2 -3.49 -7.47 18.59
C MET A 2 -3.70 -6.18 17.79
N SER A 3 -3.40 -4.99 18.34
CA SER A 3 -3.60 -3.73 17.59
C SER A 3 -2.64 -3.54 16.42
N MET A 4 -1.39 -4.02 16.47
CA MET A 4 -0.47 -3.88 15.34
C MET A 4 -0.82 -4.83 14.20
N LEU A 5 -1.26 -6.05 14.52
CA LEU A 5 -1.69 -7.01 13.51
C LEU A 5 -2.93 -6.49 12.76
N ARG A 6 -3.92 -5.97 13.51
CA ARG A 6 -5.13 -5.38 12.92
C ARG A 6 -4.83 -4.15 12.05
N GLN A 7 -3.86 -3.33 12.45
CA GLN A 7 -3.41 -2.18 11.64
C GLN A 7 -2.67 -2.65 10.38
N TYR A 8 -1.82 -3.68 10.47
CA TYR A 8 -1.17 -4.28 9.31
C TYR A 8 -2.20 -4.80 8.30
N GLU A 9 -3.18 -5.59 8.77
CA GLU A 9 -4.24 -6.12 7.91
C GLU A 9 -5.06 -5.00 7.27
N ARG A 10 -5.40 -3.96 8.03
CA ARG A 10 -6.12 -2.80 7.51
C ARG A 10 -5.33 -2.07 6.42
N LEU A 11 -4.06 -1.76 6.67
CA LEU A 11 -3.21 -1.06 5.69
C LEU A 11 -2.98 -1.92 4.45
N SER A 12 -2.81 -3.24 4.62
CA SER A 12 -2.66 -4.18 3.52
C SER A 12 -3.91 -4.24 2.65
N ALA A 13 -5.10 -4.29 3.25
CA ALA A 13 -6.36 -4.27 2.51
C ALA A 13 -6.56 -2.97 1.74
N ILE A 14 -6.21 -1.83 2.33
CA ILE A 14 -6.28 -0.52 1.65
C ILE A 14 -5.30 -0.50 0.47
N ARG A 15 -4.08 -1.00 0.64
CA ARG A 15 -3.08 -1.08 -0.42
C ARG A 15 -3.59 -1.91 -1.60
N GLU A 16 -4.17 -3.09 -1.34
CA GLU A 16 -4.70 -3.98 -2.36
C GLU A 16 -5.83 -3.33 -3.17
N VAL A 17 -6.74 -2.61 -2.50
CA VAL A 17 -7.79 -1.85 -3.18
C VAL A 17 -7.22 -0.75 -4.08
N LEU A 18 -6.20 -0.03 -3.63
CA LEU A 18 -5.54 1.01 -4.43
C LEU A 18 -4.78 0.42 -5.62
N GLN A 19 -4.15 -0.75 -5.44
CA GLN A 19 -3.49 -1.48 -6.54
C GLN A 19 -4.51 -1.91 -7.60
N GLY A 20 -5.65 -2.49 -7.21
CA GLY A 20 -6.70 -2.85 -8.16
C GLY A 20 -7.27 -1.64 -8.91
N ARG A 21 -7.40 -0.49 -8.24
CA ARG A 21 -7.81 0.77 -8.89
C ARG A 21 -6.77 1.27 -9.90
N LEU A 22 -5.48 1.17 -9.57
CA LEU A 22 -4.40 1.55 -10.45
C LEU A 22 -4.36 0.63 -11.69
N GLU A 23 -4.46 -0.68 -11.52
CA GLU A 23 -4.49 -1.65 -12.62
C GLU A 23 -5.68 -1.42 -13.57
N LEU A 24 -6.85 -1.08 -13.03
CA LEU A 24 -8.01 -0.71 -13.83
C LEU A 24 -7.78 0.59 -14.62
N HIS A 25 -7.12 1.58 -14.02
CA HIS A 25 -6.74 2.83 -14.71
C HIS A 25 -5.72 2.57 -15.82
N GLU A 26 -4.62 1.86 -15.53
CA GLU A 26 -3.58 1.51 -16.51
C GLU A 26 -4.15 0.67 -17.66
N SER A 27 -5.08 -0.25 -17.39
CA SER A 27 -5.78 -1.03 -18.43
C SER A 27 -6.72 -0.19 -19.29
N ARG A 28 -7.28 0.89 -18.75
CA ARG A 28 -8.19 1.80 -19.47
C ARG A 28 -7.43 2.80 -20.33
N ASP A 29 -6.22 3.17 -19.91
CA ASP A 29 -5.31 4.08 -20.62
C ASP A 29 -4.76 3.46 -21.92
N CYS A 30 -4.66 2.13 -21.97
CA CYS A 30 -4.23 1.37 -23.16
C CYS A 30 -5.06 1.61 -24.45
N PHE A 31 -6.19 2.31 -24.39
CA PHE A 31 -7.04 2.62 -25.55
C PHE A 31 -6.96 4.07 -26.05
N GLY A 32 -6.06 4.90 -25.50
CA GLY A 32 -5.67 6.17 -26.12
C GLY A 32 -6.77 7.24 -26.18
N PHE A 33 -7.61 7.35 -25.15
CA PHE A 33 -8.47 8.52 -24.98
C PHE A 33 -7.74 9.57 -24.16
N ASP A 34 -7.13 10.52 -24.90
CA ASP A 34 -6.66 11.85 -24.49
C ASP A 34 -5.89 11.92 -23.16
N ASP A 35 -4.58 12.15 -23.30
CA ASP A 35 -3.52 12.33 -22.30
C ASP A 35 -3.83 13.47 -21.32
N ILE A 36 -4.83 13.27 -20.46
CA ILE A 36 -4.98 14.01 -19.22
C ILE A 36 -4.48 13.04 -18.15
N GLU A 37 -3.17 13.02 -17.95
CA GLU A 37 -2.57 12.52 -16.71
C GLU A 37 -3.11 13.41 -15.57
N ASP A 38 -4.34 13.14 -15.11
CA ASP A 38 -5.12 13.95 -14.15
C ASP A 38 -4.56 13.83 -12.71
N GLY A 39 -3.26 13.62 -12.57
CA GLY A 39 -2.55 13.36 -11.31
C GLY A 39 -2.99 12.08 -10.59
N THR A 40 -4.08 11.43 -11.00
CA THR A 40 -4.73 10.33 -10.28
C THR A 40 -3.85 9.08 -10.24
N VAL A 41 -3.19 8.75 -11.35
CA VAL A 41 -2.25 7.61 -11.41
C VAL A 41 -1.03 7.87 -10.53
N HIS A 42 -0.51 9.10 -10.56
CA HIS A 42 0.63 9.50 -9.73
C HIS A 42 0.28 9.48 -8.24
N GLU A 43 -0.88 10.02 -7.86
CA GLU A 43 -1.40 9.99 -6.49
C GLU A 43 -1.65 8.57 -6.00
N LEU A 44 -2.22 7.70 -6.84
CA LEU A 44 -2.39 6.27 -6.51
C LEU A 44 -1.03 5.60 -6.28
N LYS A 45 -0.05 5.83 -7.16
CA LYS A 45 1.30 5.28 -7.02
C LYS A 45 2.01 5.78 -5.75
N ASP A 46 1.95 7.08 -5.49
CA ASP A 46 2.53 7.70 -4.29
C ASP A 46 1.88 7.15 -3.02
N ARG A 47 0.55 7.06 -2.99
CA ARG A 47 -0.20 6.50 -1.84
C ARG A 47 0.10 5.02 -1.61
N ILE A 48 0.25 4.24 -2.68
CA ILE A 48 0.66 2.82 -2.57
C ILE A 48 2.08 2.71 -2.03
N ALA A 49 2.99 3.58 -2.44
CA ALA A 49 4.37 3.61 -1.95
C ALA A 49 4.42 3.97 -0.46
N GLU A 50 3.70 5.01 -0.04
CA GLU A 50 3.57 5.41 1.37
C GLU A 50 3.06 4.26 2.25
N LEU A 51 1.95 3.63 1.83
CA LEU A 51 1.39 2.49 2.56
C LEU A 51 2.35 1.30 2.60
N SER A 52 3.13 1.08 1.54
CA SER A 52 4.12 0.01 1.50
C SER A 52 5.26 0.24 2.51
N ASP A 53 5.72 1.48 2.62
CA ASP A 53 6.72 1.86 3.62
C ASP A 53 6.16 1.72 5.05
N GLU A 54 4.93 2.18 5.28
CA GLU A 54 4.29 2.09 6.60
C GLU A 54 4.09 0.63 7.02
N ILE A 55 3.65 -0.24 6.09
CA ILE A 55 3.53 -1.68 6.30
C ILE A 55 4.91 -2.31 6.61
N SER A 56 5.95 -1.93 5.88
CA SER A 56 7.33 -2.39 6.10
C SER A 56 7.85 -1.98 7.47
N THR A 57 7.64 -0.72 7.85
CA THR A 57 7.99 -0.18 9.16
C THR A 57 7.23 -0.89 10.28
N LEU A 58 5.92 -1.13 10.10
CA LEU A 58 5.09 -1.84 11.07
C LEU A 58 5.55 -3.29 11.24
N LYS A 59 5.89 -3.96 10.14
CA LYS A 59 6.44 -5.33 10.13
C LYS A 59 7.81 -5.39 10.81
N SER A 60 8.70 -4.44 10.54
CA SER A 60 10.01 -4.32 11.19
C SER A 60 9.87 -4.09 12.70
N ARG A 61 8.96 -3.21 13.12
CA ARG A 61 8.65 -2.99 14.54
C ARG A 61 8.14 -4.28 15.19
N CYS A 62 7.20 -4.99 14.55
CA CYS A 62 6.67 -6.26 15.05
C CYS A 62 7.77 -7.35 15.16
N GLY A 63 8.63 -7.47 14.15
CA GLY A 63 9.77 -8.38 14.15
C GLY A 63 10.81 -8.05 15.22
N ARG A 64 11.10 -6.77 15.46
CA ARG A 64 11.96 -6.32 16.57
C ARG A 64 11.38 -6.73 17.92
N TYR A 65 10.08 -6.58 18.17
CA TYR A 65 9.47 -7.03 19.43
C TYR A 65 9.57 -8.55 19.64
N GLN A 66 9.50 -9.37 18.59
CA GLN A 66 9.70 -10.83 18.71
C GLN A 66 11.15 -11.21 19.01
N SER A 67 12.14 -10.43 18.54
CA SER A 67 13.55 -10.65 18.83
C SER A 67 13.94 -10.26 20.26
N PHE A 68 13.25 -9.31 20.90
CA PHE A 68 13.51 -8.92 22.29
C PHE A 68 12.86 -9.85 23.34
N GLY A 69 11.96 -10.75 22.94
CA GLY A 69 11.30 -11.72 23.84
C GLY A 69 12.01 -13.08 23.95
N ARG A 70 13.18 -13.24 23.33
CA ARG A 70 14.07 -14.41 23.47
C ARG A 70 15.39 -13.97 24.10
N GLN A 71 15.38 -13.62 25.38
CA GLN A 71 16.55 -13.62 26.25
C GLN A 71 16.14 -14.11 27.62
#